data_AF-A0A396GY36-F1
#
_entry.id   AF-A0A396GY36-F1
#
_cell.length_a   1.000
_cell.length_b   1.000
_cell.length_c   1.000
_cell.angle_alpha   90.00
_cell.angle_beta   90.00
_cell.angle_gamma   90.00
#
_symmetry.space_group_name_H-M   'P 1'
#
loop_
_entity.id
_entity.type
_entity.pdbx_description
1 polymer ?
#
loop_
_entity_poly.entity_id
_entity_poly.type
_entity_poly.pdbx_seq_one_letter_code
_entity_poly.pdbx_strand_id
1 'polypeptide(L)'
;MQKNESVSNMGYWEGRNWKWNLIWRKRLFEWELVQVQKLIGVLHDVKLSCHVEDSIWWKFILKGAVSVKSFSNACWDLIPHNLAATGL
;
A
#
# COMPACT_ATOMS: atom_id res chain seq x y z
N MET A 1 9.32 -17.75 -4.16
CA MET A 1 7.97 -18.35 -4.05
C MET A 1 7.11 -17.38 -3.26
N GLN A 2 6.65 -16.27 -3.87
CA GLN A 2 6.05 -15.13 -3.11
C GLN A 2 5.05 -14.30 -3.97
N LYS A 3 4.59 -14.82 -5.12
CA LYS A 3 3.83 -14.02 -6.11
C LYS A 3 2.50 -13.47 -5.57
N ASN A 4 1.85 -14.20 -4.65
CA ASN A 4 0.54 -13.86 -4.08
C ASN A 4 0.64 -13.70 -2.55
N GLU A 5 1.82 -13.37 -2.05
CA GLU A 5 2.07 -13.31 -0.62
C GLU A 5 1.85 -11.88 -0.10
N SER A 6 1.48 -11.76 1.18
CA SER A 6 1.41 -10.45 1.83
C SER A 6 2.81 -9.89 2.03
N VAL A 7 2.96 -8.56 1.89
CA VAL A 7 4.23 -7.86 2.17
C VAL A 7 4.72 -8.16 3.59
N SER A 8 3.80 -8.29 4.54
CA SER A 8 4.09 -8.64 5.94
C SER A 8 4.79 -10.00 6.13
N ASN A 9 4.73 -10.89 5.14
CA ASN A 9 5.38 -12.21 5.16
C ASN A 9 6.66 -12.24 4.30
N MET A 10 7.08 -11.11 3.72
CA MET A 10 8.26 -11.01 2.87
C MET A 10 9.50 -10.45 3.59
N GLY A 11 9.46 -10.42 4.92
CA GLY A 11 10.50 -9.81 5.73
C GLY A 11 10.18 -9.93 7.22
N TYR A 12 10.89 -9.16 8.03
CA TYR A 12 10.68 -9.10 9.47
C TYR A 12 11.00 -7.72 10.00
N TRP A 13 10.46 -7.41 11.17
CA TRP A 13 10.80 -6.19 11.91
C TRP A 13 12.06 -6.39 12.73
N GLU A 14 13.05 -5.53 12.54
CA GLU A 14 14.18 -5.37 13.43
C GLU A 14 14.02 -4.05 14.19
N GLY A 15 13.42 -4.13 15.38
CA GLY A 15 12.96 -2.96 16.11
C GLY A 15 11.84 -2.23 15.36
N ARG A 16 12.09 -0.98 14.95
CA ARG A 16 11.15 -0.17 14.14
C ARG A 16 11.47 -0.16 12.64
N ASN A 17 12.47 -0.92 12.21
CA ASN A 17 12.90 -0.96 10.83
C ASN A 17 12.44 -2.26 10.18
N TRP A 18 11.81 -2.15 9.02
CA TRP A 18 11.46 -3.31 8.21
C TRP A 18 12.70 -3.84 7.48
N LYS A 19 12.95 -5.14 7.57
CA LYS A 19 14.02 -5.83 6.85
C LYS A 19 13.41 -6.79 5.84
N TRP A 20 13.73 -6.58 4.57
CA TRP A 20 13.27 -7.42 3.46
C TRP A 20 14.01 -8.76 3.43
N ASN A 21 13.28 -9.86 3.20
CA ASN A 21 13.81 -11.21 3.03
C ASN A 21 13.12 -11.91 1.84
N LEU A 22 13.48 -11.48 0.63
CA LEU A 22 12.86 -11.93 -0.62
C LEU A 22 13.38 -13.32 -1.04
N ILE A 23 12.46 -14.21 -1.43
CA ILE A 23 12.75 -15.59 -1.83
C ILE A 23 12.46 -15.77 -3.32
N TRP A 24 13.53 -15.96 -4.09
CA TRP A 24 13.48 -16.16 -5.54
C TRP A 24 13.07 -17.60 -5.90
N ARG A 25 12.35 -17.78 -7.02
CA ARG A 25 11.94 -19.12 -7.48
C ARG A 25 13.07 -19.90 -8.15
N LYS A 26 14.04 -19.19 -8.73
CA LYS A 26 15.20 -19.74 -9.42
C LYS A 26 16.45 -19.11 -8.83
N ARG A 27 17.59 -19.78 -9.00
CA ARG A 27 18.88 -19.14 -8.77
C ARG A 27 19.02 -17.96 -9.73
N LEU A 28 19.49 -16.85 -9.19
CA LEU A 28 19.70 -15.64 -9.96
C LEU A 28 21.01 -15.75 -10.72
N PHE A 29 21.01 -15.27 -11.96
CA PHE A 29 22.25 -15.03 -12.69
C PHE A 29 22.96 -13.79 -12.16
N GLU A 30 24.26 -13.66 -12.44
CA GLU A 30 25.06 -12.52 -11.97
C GLU A 30 24.49 -11.17 -12.42
N TRP A 31 23.96 -11.08 -13.64
CA TRP A 31 23.33 -9.86 -14.13
C TRP A 31 22.00 -9.54 -13.45
N GLU A 32 21.27 -10.54 -12.95
CA GLU A 32 20.03 -10.34 -12.18
C GLU A 32 20.32 -9.84 -10.77
N LEU A 33 21.48 -10.20 -10.19
CA LEU A 33 21.90 -9.68 -8.88
C LEU A 33 21.98 -8.15 -8.88
N VAL A 34 22.45 -7.55 -9.98
CA VAL A 34 22.48 -6.09 -10.14
C VAL A 34 21.07 -5.49 -10.11
N GLN A 35 20.09 -6.16 -10.73
CA GLN A 35 18.70 -5.72 -10.68
C GLN A 35 18.10 -5.87 -9.29
N VAL A 36 18.41 -6.98 -8.60
CA VAL A 36 17.96 -7.21 -7.22
C VAL A 36 18.54 -6.17 -6.28
N GLN A 37 19.82 -5.80 -6.41
CA GLN A 37 20.43 -4.74 -5.60
C GLN A 37 19.72 -3.40 -5.80
N LYS A 38 19.38 -3.04 -7.04
CA LYS A 38 18.59 -1.83 -7.33
C LYS A 38 17.21 -1.89 -6.69
N LEU A 39 16.52 -3.03 -6.80
CA LEU A 39 15.22 -3.24 -6.17
C LEU A 39 15.29 -3.10 -4.64
N ILE A 40 16.26 -3.76 -4.01
CA ILE A 40 16.46 -3.67 -2.55
C ILE A 40 16.76 -2.23 -2.13
N GLY A 41 17.53 -1.48 -2.92
CA GLY A 41 17.75 -0.05 -2.69
C GLY A 41 16.45 0.74 -2.65
N VAL A 42 15.59 0.59 -3.67
CA VAL A 42 14.27 1.24 -3.72
C VAL A 42 13.40 0.82 -2.53
N LEU A 43 13.41 -0.47 -2.19
CA LEU A 43 12.60 -1.02 -1.10
C LEU A 43 13.08 -0.58 0.28
N HIS A 44 14.36 -0.22 0.45
CA HIS A 44 14.89 0.32 1.69
C HIS A 44 14.35 1.73 1.98
N ASP A 45 14.06 2.51 0.95
CA ASP A 45 13.47 3.84 1.09
C ASP A 45 11.97 3.80 1.46
N VAL A 46 11.32 2.64 1.28
CA VAL A 46 9.92 2.43 1.67
C VAL A 46 9.84 2.20 3.18
N LYS A 47 9.31 3.19 3.90
CA LYS A 47 9.04 3.09 5.34
C LYS A 47 7.67 2.45 5.57
N LEU A 48 7.67 1.14 5.84
CA LEU A 48 6.49 0.49 6.39
C LEU A 48 6.23 1.04 7.81
N SER A 49 4.97 1.06 8.20
CA SER A 49 4.56 1.49 9.55
C SER A 49 4.05 0.29 10.33
N CYS A 50 4.75 -0.08 11.41
CA CYS A 50 4.47 -1.29 12.19
C CYS A 50 3.14 -1.29 12.97
N HIS A 51 2.41 -0.16 12.97
CA HIS A 51 1.19 0.03 13.75
C HIS A 51 0.07 0.72 12.96
N VAL A 52 0.18 0.77 11.64
CA VAL A 52 -0.84 1.35 10.76
C VAL A 52 -1.35 0.25 9.85
N GLU A 53 -2.66 0.00 9.90
CA GLU A 53 -3.30 -0.89 8.93
C GLU A 53 -3.27 -0.26 7.55
N ASP A 54 -3.16 -1.10 6.51
CA ASP A 54 -3.23 -0.64 5.14
C ASP A 54 -4.60 0.02 4.89
N SER A 55 -4.55 1.30 4.55
CA SER A 55 -5.72 2.13 4.35
C SER A 55 -5.87 2.50 2.88
N ILE A 56 -7.04 2.27 2.32
CA ILE A 56 -7.40 2.73 0.97
C ILE A 56 -8.25 3.99 1.11
N TRP A 57 -7.78 5.09 0.53
CA TRP A 57 -8.54 6.34 0.48
C TRP A 57 -8.88 6.68 -0.97
N TRP A 58 -10.15 6.92 -1.24
CA TRP A 58 -10.59 7.46 -2.52
C TRP A 58 -10.38 8.97 -2.52
N LYS A 59 -9.40 9.45 -3.29
CA LYS A 59 -9.21 10.89 -3.48
C LYS A 59 -10.10 11.37 -4.62
N PHE A 60 -11.15 12.10 -4.26
CA PHE A 60 -11.99 12.76 -5.25
C PHE A 60 -11.25 13.96 -5.84
N ILE A 61 -11.03 13.93 -7.16
CA ILE A 61 -10.42 15.04 -7.90
C ILE A 61 -11.50 15.64 -8.79
N LEU A 62 -12.00 16.81 -8.40
CA LEU A 62 -12.85 17.62 -9.26
C LEU A 62 -12.00 18.23 -10.38
N LYS A 63 -12.35 17.92 -11.63
CA LYS A 63 -11.83 18.64 -12.78
C LYS A 63 -12.89 19.63 -13.27
N GLY A 64 -12.57 20.92 -13.24
CA GLY A 64 -13.45 22.00 -13.69
C GLY A 64 -14.27 22.65 -12.57
N ALA A 65 -15.05 23.68 -12.92
CA ALA A 65 -15.96 24.33 -12.00
C ALA A 65 -17.22 23.47 -11.82
N VAL A 66 -17.53 23.12 -10.58
CA VAL A 66 -18.77 22.41 -10.21
C VAL A 66 -19.63 23.29 -9.33
N SER A 67 -20.95 23.11 -9.43
CA SER A 67 -21.87 23.77 -8.50
C SER A 67 -21.75 23.15 -7.10
N VAL A 68 -22.04 23.93 -6.07
CA VAL A 68 -22.06 23.47 -4.66
C VAL A 68 -22.98 22.26 -4.50
N LYS A 69 -24.10 22.24 -5.22
CA LYS A 69 -25.08 21.14 -5.20
C LYS A 69 -24.51 19.84 -5.77
N SER A 70 -23.88 19.90 -6.94
CA SER A 70 -23.25 18.71 -7.55
C SER A 70 -22.09 18.17 -6.72
N PHE A 71 -21.33 19.05 -6.05
CA PHE A 71 -20.29 18.63 -5.13
C PHE A 71 -20.86 17.93 -3.89
N SER A 72 -21.88 18.51 -3.27
CA SER A 72 -22.51 17.91 -2.08
C SER A 72 -23.06 16.53 -2.37
N ASN A 73 -23.74 16.34 -3.51
CA ASN A 73 -24.28 15.04 -3.89
C ASN A 73 -23.17 14.00 -4.10
N ALA A 74 -22.11 14.35 -4.84
CA ALA A 74 -20.98 13.46 -5.06
C ALA A 74 -20.29 13.06 -3.74
N CYS A 75 -20.17 13.98 -2.77
CA CYS A 75 -19.66 13.65 -1.44
C CYS A 75 -20.58 12.71 -0.66
N TRP A 76 -21.90 12.89 -0.73
CA TRP A 76 -22.87 12.00 -0.09
C TRP A 76 -22.80 10.58 -0.66
N ASP A 77 -22.68 10.44 -1.97
CA ASP A 77 -22.60 9.15 -2.65
C ASP A 77 -21.29 8.38 -2.34
N LEU A 78 -20.25 9.08 -1.86
CA LEU A 78 -18.95 8.50 -1.50
C LEU A 78 -18.88 8.02 -0.04
N ILE A 79 -19.88 8.33 0.80
CA ILE A 79 -19.91 7.80 2.17
C ILE A 79 -20.36 6.34 2.08
N PRO A 80 -19.50 5.36 2.46
CA PRO A 80 -19.92 3.97 2.48
C PRO A 80 -21.04 3.82 3.52
N HIS A 81 -22.21 3.36 3.07
CA HIS A 81 -23.40 3.17 3.92
C HIS A 81 -23.22 2.15 5.08
N ASN A 82 -22.03 1.58 5.30
CA ASN A 82 -21.80 0.55 6.33
C ASN A 82 -21.43 1.08 7.73
N LEU A 83 -21.17 2.39 7.89
CA LEU A 83 -20.88 2.96 9.23
C LEU A 83 -22.13 3.37 10.02
N ALA A 84 -23.34 3.09 9.51
CA ALA A 84 -24.59 3.34 10.23
C ALA A 84 -25.02 2.20 11.19
N ALA A 85 -24.29 1.08 11.25
CA ALA A 85 -24.70 -0.12 12.00
C ALA A 85 -23.81 -0.47 13.22
N THR A 86 -23.12 0.49 13.81
CA THR A 86 -22.58 0.35 15.18
C THR A 86 -22.96 1.58 15.99
N GLY A 87 -24.26 1.69 16.27
CA GLY A 87 -24.78 2.48 17.39
C GLY A 87 -24.78 1.61 18.65
N LEU A 88 -24.29 2.19 19.74
CA LEU A 88 -24.39 1.74 21.13
C LEU A 88 -25.73 1.10 21.49
#